data_AF-A0AA88Y2G2-F1
#
_entry.id   AF-A0AA88Y2G2-F1
#
_cell.length_a   1.000
_cell.length_b   1.000
_cell.length_c   1.000
_cell.angle_alpha   90.00
_cell.angle_beta   90.00
_cell.angle_gamma   90.00
#
_symmetry.space_group_name_H-M   'P 1'
#
loop_
_entity.id
_entity.type
_entity.pdbx_description
1 polymer ?
#
loop_
_entity_poly.entity_id
_entity_poly.type
_entity_poly.pdbx_seq_one_letter_code
_entity_poly.pdbx_strand_id
1 'polypeptide(L)'
;MHGIKSKSAAIRQEFVCFTELCRTQALSSVRDICLFAIKRKVEYPSVSAVAERLLVAPVSAVDCERAFSRQNLIKTNLRNSLKVTTLDNLMRLSMCEDSVDNFDYISAFKQWVNMKNRRIMDFMVPKY
;
A
#
# COMPACT_ATOMS: atom_id res chain seq x y z
N MET A 1 15.41 -33.71 -5.07
CA MET A 1 14.88 -33.35 -6.41
C MET A 1 13.47 -33.87 -6.72
N HIS A 2 12.99 -34.98 -6.15
CA HIS A 2 11.65 -35.52 -6.44
C HIS A 2 10.47 -34.66 -5.91
N GLY A 3 10.63 -34.01 -4.75
CA GLY A 3 9.56 -33.20 -4.14
C GLY A 3 9.18 -31.91 -4.89
N ILE A 4 10.10 -31.32 -5.66
CA ILE A 4 9.85 -30.07 -6.41
C ILE A 4 8.98 -30.35 -7.64
N LYS A 5 9.22 -31.46 -8.35
CA LYS A 5 8.43 -31.86 -9.52
C LYS A 5 6.98 -32.17 -9.15
N SER A 6 6.76 -32.83 -8.01
CA SER A 6 5.43 -33.17 -7.49
C SER A 6 4.59 -31.93 -7.15
N LYS A 7 5.14 -30.96 -6.41
CA LYS A 7 4.44 -29.70 -6.09
C LYS A 7 4.07 -28.89 -7.34
N SER A 8 4.97 -28.83 -8.32
CA SER A 8 4.73 -28.12 -9.57
C SER A 8 3.61 -28.74 -10.41
N ALA A 9 3.43 -30.07 -10.35
CA ALA A 9 2.32 -30.76 -11.01
C ALA A 9 0.97 -30.44 -10.34
N ALA A 10 0.91 -30.41 -9.01
CA ALA A 10 -0.31 -30.08 -8.28
C ALA A 10 -0.81 -28.65 -8.59
N ILE A 11 0.09 -27.66 -8.64
CA ILE A 11 -0.27 -26.27 -8.99
C ILE A 11 -0.79 -26.18 -10.43
N ARG A 12 -0.17 -26.91 -11.38
CA ARG A 12 -0.65 -26.96 -12.76
C ARG A 12 -2.05 -27.55 -12.84
N GLN A 13 -2.31 -28.64 -12.10
CA GLN A 13 -3.64 -29.25 -12.07
C GLN A 13 -4.68 -28.32 -11.46
N GLU A 14 -4.36 -27.65 -10.35
CA GLU A 14 -5.21 -26.65 -9.72
C GLU A 14 -5.59 -25.54 -10.73
N PHE A 15 -4.59 -25.01 -11.44
CA PHE A 15 -4.80 -23.98 -12.46
C PHE A 15 -5.71 -24.46 -13.59
N VAL A 16 -5.46 -25.66 -14.13
CA VAL A 16 -6.30 -26.24 -15.20
C VAL A 16 -7.75 -26.39 -14.71
N CYS A 17 -7.97 -26.98 -13.54
CA CYS A 17 -9.30 -27.12 -12.95
C CYS A 17 -10.01 -25.77 -12.78
N PHE A 18 -9.30 -24.74 -12.32
CA PHE A 18 -9.85 -23.39 -12.19
C PHE A 18 -10.20 -22.78 -13.55
N THR A 19 -9.36 -22.95 -14.57
CA THR A 19 -9.64 -22.43 -15.91
C THR A 19 -10.88 -23.06 -16.54
N GLU A 20 -11.09 -24.37 -16.36
CA GLU A 20 -12.31 -25.03 -16.82
C GLU A 20 -13.54 -24.51 -16.06
N LEU A 21 -13.42 -24.33 -14.74
CA LEU A 21 -14.49 -23.76 -13.93
C LEU A 21 -14.88 -22.36 -14.43
N CYS A 22 -13.90 -21.50 -14.70
CA CYS A 22 -14.15 -20.15 -15.21
C CYS A 22 -14.90 -20.15 -16.55
N ARG A 23 -14.67 -21.13 -17.43
CA ARG A 23 -15.40 -21.25 -18.71
C ARG A 23 -16.88 -21.55 -18.54
N THR A 24 -17.27 -22.16 -17.42
CA THR A 24 -18.68 -22.42 -17.09
C THR A 24 -19.40 -21.20 -16.49
N GLN A 25 -18.66 -20.13 -16.19
CA GLN A 25 -19.18 -18.94 -15.53
C GLN A 25 -19.24 -17.76 -16.51
N ALA A 26 -20.23 -16.89 -16.37
CA ALA A 26 -20.34 -15.65 -17.16
C ALA A 26 -19.45 -14.54 -16.56
N LEU A 27 -18.13 -14.74 -16.58
CA LEU A 27 -17.14 -13.75 -16.10
C LEU A 27 -16.71 -12.83 -17.25
N SER A 28 -16.82 -11.51 -17.08
CA SER A 28 -16.59 -10.54 -18.15
C SER A 28 -15.27 -9.78 -18.05
N SER A 29 -14.61 -9.81 -16.90
CA SER A 29 -13.35 -9.09 -16.69
C SER A 29 -12.30 -9.88 -15.91
N VAL A 30 -11.03 -9.47 -16.01
CA VAL A 30 -9.93 -9.98 -15.19
C VAL A 30 -10.23 -9.80 -13.70
N ARG A 31 -10.89 -8.69 -13.33
CA ARG A 31 -11.31 -8.43 -11.96
C ARG A 31 -12.28 -9.49 -11.48
N ASP A 32 -13.28 -9.85 -12.27
CA ASP A 32 -14.27 -10.87 -11.90
C ASP A 32 -13.63 -12.24 -11.75
N ILE A 33 -12.70 -12.60 -12.63
CA ILE A 33 -11.91 -13.84 -12.52
C ILE A 33 -11.11 -13.86 -11.22
N CYS A 34 -10.43 -12.75 -10.87
CA CYS A 34 -9.66 -12.65 -9.64
C CYS A 34 -10.55 -12.72 -8.39
N LEU A 35 -11.66 -11.99 -8.36
CA LEU A 35 -12.61 -12.02 -7.26
C LEU A 35 -13.23 -13.41 -7.10
N PHE A 36 -13.53 -14.08 -8.21
CA PHE A 36 -14.02 -15.45 -8.22
C PHE A 36 -12.99 -16.44 -7.66
N ALA A 37 -11.71 -16.30 -8.02
CA ALA A 37 -10.61 -17.09 -7.45
C ALA A 37 -10.50 -16.89 -5.93
N ILE A 38 -10.55 -15.64 -5.46
CA ILE A 38 -10.44 -15.29 -4.04
C ILE A 38 -11.59 -15.89 -3.23
N LYS A 39 -12.82 -15.84 -3.77
CA LYS A 39 -14.00 -16.46 -3.14
C LYS A 39 -13.83 -17.97 -2.93
N ARG A 40 -12.98 -18.64 -3.74
CA ARG A 40 -12.74 -20.09 -3.69
C ARG A 40 -11.34 -20.44 -3.18
N LYS A 41 -10.73 -19.60 -2.35
CA LYS A 41 -9.37 -19.78 -1.80
C LYS A 41 -9.11 -21.14 -1.15
N VAL A 42 -10.14 -21.78 -0.59
CA VAL A 42 -10.03 -23.13 0.00
C VAL A 42 -9.82 -24.20 -1.09
N GLU A 43 -10.51 -24.09 -2.21
CA GLU A 43 -10.43 -25.04 -3.34
C GLU A 43 -9.24 -24.74 -4.26
N TYR A 44 -8.90 -23.45 -4.42
CA TYR A 44 -7.86 -22.96 -5.33
C TYR A 44 -6.91 -21.97 -4.62
N PRO A 45 -6.11 -22.45 -3.65
CA PRO A 45 -5.26 -21.59 -2.82
C PRO A 45 -4.14 -20.91 -3.60
N SER A 46 -3.54 -21.57 -4.58
CA SER A 46 -2.45 -21.02 -5.40
C SER A 46 -2.99 -19.97 -6.37
N VAL A 47 -4.12 -20.27 -7.03
CA VAL A 47 -4.78 -19.33 -7.94
C VAL A 47 -5.27 -18.09 -7.19
N SER A 48 -5.92 -18.28 -6.03
CA SER A 48 -6.34 -17.17 -5.17
C SER A 48 -5.16 -16.28 -4.76
N ALA A 49 -4.02 -16.86 -4.41
CA ALA A 49 -2.85 -16.07 -4.03
C ALA A 49 -2.29 -15.26 -5.22
N VAL A 50 -2.36 -15.78 -6.44
CA VAL A 50 -1.98 -15.03 -7.65
C VAL A 50 -3.00 -13.92 -7.92
N ALA A 51 -4.29 -14.21 -7.81
CA ALA A 51 -5.35 -13.23 -8.00
C ALA A 51 -5.25 -12.05 -7.02
N GLU A 52 -4.98 -12.30 -5.73
CA GLU A 52 -4.73 -11.27 -4.73
C GLU A 52 -3.59 -10.34 -5.15
N ARG A 53 -2.48 -10.90 -5.64
CA ARG A 53 -1.32 -10.11 -6.12
C ARG A 53 -1.62 -9.36 -7.40
N LEU A 54 -2.36 -9.96 -8.33
CA LEU A 54 -2.70 -9.34 -9.60
C LEU A 54 -3.62 -8.12 -9.41
N LEU A 55 -4.54 -8.18 -8.45
CA LEU A 55 -5.44 -7.06 -8.15
C LEU A 55 -4.76 -5.85 -7.52
N VAL A 56 -3.58 -6.03 -6.90
CA VAL A 56 -2.80 -4.95 -6.27
C VAL A 56 -1.56 -4.56 -7.09
N ALA A 57 -1.28 -5.28 -8.17
CA ALA A 57 -0.16 -4.98 -9.03
C ALA A 57 -0.42 -3.65 -9.77
N PRO A 58 0.55 -2.72 -9.78
CA PRO A 58 0.40 -1.48 -10.53
C PRO A 58 0.31 -1.80 -12.02
N VAL A 59 -0.75 -1.31 -12.68
CA VAL A 59 -0.96 -1.51 -14.13
C VAL A 59 -0.05 -0.59 -14.95
N SER A 60 0.42 0.51 -14.36
CA SER A 60 1.29 1.48 -15.02
C SER A 60 2.26 2.13 -14.05
N ALA A 61 3.29 2.78 -14.59
CA ALA A 61 4.23 3.59 -13.81
C ALA A 61 3.72 5.02 -13.53
N VAL A 62 2.48 5.36 -13.91
CA VAL A 62 1.92 6.72 -13.75
C VAL A 62 1.91 7.17 -12.30
N ASP A 63 1.64 6.25 -11.36
CA ASP A 63 1.69 6.57 -9.93
C ASP A 63 3.11 6.90 -9.45
N CYS A 64 4.12 6.22 -10.01
CA CYS A 64 5.52 6.55 -9.76
C CYS A 64 5.88 7.94 -10.32
N GLU A 65 5.46 8.27 -11.54
CA GLU A 65 5.67 9.59 -12.15
C GLU A 65 4.98 10.72 -11.35
N ARG A 66 3.76 10.46 -10.86
CA ARG A 66 3.05 11.35 -9.94
C ARG A 66 3.81 11.51 -8.64
N ALA A 67 4.36 10.45 -8.07
CA ALA A 67 5.18 10.51 -6.86
C ALA A 67 6.46 11.33 -7.08
N PHE A 68 7.15 11.19 -8.22
CA PHE A 68 8.31 12.03 -8.54
C PHE A 68 7.93 13.51 -8.69
N SER A 69 6.80 13.79 -9.33
CA SER A 69 6.29 15.17 -9.44
C SER A 69 5.98 15.77 -8.06
N ARG A 70 5.35 15.00 -7.16
CA ARG A 70 5.13 15.40 -5.75
C ARG A 70 6.45 15.61 -5.00
N GLN A 71 7.43 14.74 -5.22
CA GLN A 71 8.75 14.88 -4.64
C GLN A 71 9.43 16.18 -5.07
N ASN A 72 9.31 16.57 -6.33
CA ASN A 72 9.86 17.84 -6.86
C ASN A 72 9.15 19.08 -6.27
N LEU A 73 7.87 18.98 -5.89
CA LEU A 73 7.19 20.03 -5.15
C LEU A 73 7.73 20.15 -3.71
N ILE A 74 8.07 19.03 -3.08
CA ILE A 74 8.64 19.01 -1.72
C ILE A 74 10.11 19.46 -1.72
N LYS A 75 10.89 18.98 -2.68
CA LYS A 75 12.31 19.30 -2.87
C LYS A 75 12.46 20.38 -3.93
N THR A 76 12.43 21.63 -3.48
CA THR A 76 12.76 22.77 -4.35
C THR A 76 14.27 22.97 -4.44
N ASN A 77 14.72 23.84 -5.35
CA ASN A 77 16.14 24.20 -5.48
C ASN A 77 16.75 24.71 -4.16
N LEU A 78 15.96 25.39 -3.32
CA LEU A 78 16.38 25.87 -2.00
C LEU A 78 16.26 24.80 -0.90
N ARG A 79 15.50 23.73 -1.14
CA ARG A 79 15.20 22.66 -0.18
C ARG A 79 15.62 21.29 -0.70
N ASN A 80 16.85 21.19 -1.19
CA ASN A 80 17.37 19.98 -1.82
C ASN A 80 18.01 18.97 -0.83
N SER A 81 18.42 19.42 0.36
CA SER A 81 19.16 18.63 1.36
C SER A 81 18.29 18.11 2.52
N LEU A 82 17.11 17.56 2.19
CA LEU A 82 16.28 16.89 3.19
C LEU A 82 16.85 15.51 3.53
N LYS A 83 16.82 15.16 4.82
CA LYS A 83 17.05 13.78 5.26
C LYS A 83 16.01 12.86 4.62
N VAL A 84 16.42 11.65 4.26
CA VAL A 84 15.54 10.64 3.65
C VAL A 84 14.28 10.41 4.49
N THR A 85 14.43 10.32 5.81
CA THR A 85 13.28 10.14 6.73
C THR A 85 12.31 11.32 6.71
N THR A 86 12.84 12.55 6.63
CA THR A 86 12.00 13.76 6.52
C THR A 86 11.27 13.80 5.19
N LEU A 87 11.96 13.44 4.10
CA LEU A 87 11.35 13.37 2.78
C LEU A 87 10.26 12.31 2.69
N ASP A 88 10.50 11.10 3.22
CA ASP A 88 9.51 10.02 3.26
C ASP A 88 8.24 10.44 4.01
N ASN A 89 8.40 11.05 5.20
CA ASN A 89 7.26 11.56 5.97
C ASN A 89 6.45 12.61 5.20
N LEU A 90 7.12 13.54 4.52
CA LEU A 90 6.45 14.58 3.73
C LEU A 90 5.76 14.00 2.49
N MET A 91 6.39 13.02 1.83
CA MET A 91 5.80 12.30 0.71
C MET A 91 4.51 11.61 1.15
N ARG A 92 4.54 10.85 2.25
CA ARG A 92 3.37 10.18 2.83
C ARG A 92 2.26 11.17 3.16
N LEU A 93 2.58 12.28 3.83
CA LEU A 93 1.61 13.34 4.14
C LEU A 93 1.02 13.96 2.85
N SER A 94 1.83 14.18 1.82
CA SER A 94 1.39 14.80 0.56
C SER A 94 0.52 13.89 -0.31
N MET A 95 0.63 12.57 -0.11
CA MET A 95 -0.11 11.53 -0.81
C MET A 95 -1.30 11.00 -0.02
N CYS A 96 -1.44 11.40 1.24
CA CYS A 96 -2.56 11.00 2.09
C CYS A 96 -3.84 11.64 1.54
N GLU A 97 -4.84 10.82 1.24
CA GLU A 97 -6.14 11.28 0.75
C GLU A 97 -7.05 11.78 1.88
N ASP A 98 -6.76 11.39 3.13
CA ASP A 98 -7.45 11.93 4.31
C ASP A 98 -7.26 13.44 4.34
N SER A 99 -8.38 14.15 4.29
CA SER A 99 -8.38 15.61 4.37
C SER A 99 -7.67 16.04 5.64
N VAL A 100 -6.75 17.00 5.49
CA VAL A 100 -6.17 17.83 6.56
C VAL A 100 -7.23 18.22 7.60
N ASP A 101 -8.46 18.43 7.16
CA ASP A 101 -9.62 18.78 7.98
C ASP A 101 -10.00 17.74 9.05
N ASN A 102 -9.74 16.45 8.82
CA ASN A 102 -10.08 15.37 9.74
C ASN A 102 -8.91 14.98 10.66
N PHE A 103 -7.76 15.64 10.54
CA PHE A 103 -6.61 15.35 11.37
C PHE A 103 -6.74 15.99 12.76
N ASP A 104 -6.63 15.20 13.82
CA ASP A 104 -6.64 15.72 15.19
C ASP A 104 -5.31 16.39 15.55
N TYR A 105 -5.22 17.68 15.21
CA TYR A 105 -4.09 18.53 15.54
C TYR A 105 -3.83 18.65 17.04
N ILE A 106 -4.87 18.55 17.87
CA ILE A 106 -4.74 18.69 19.32
C ILE A 106 -4.02 17.47 19.89
N SER A 107 -4.40 16.26 19.49
CA SER A 107 -3.71 15.05 19.89
C SER A 107 -2.27 15.03 19.37
N ALA A 108 -2.04 15.38 18.10
CA ALA A 108 -0.71 15.45 17.52
C ALA A 108 0.19 16.46 18.26
N PHE A 109 -0.34 17.64 18.62
CA PHE A 109 0.38 18.63 19.40
C PHE A 109 0.74 18.11 20.79
N LYS A 110 -0.20 17.51 21.52
CA LYS A 110 0.06 16.91 22.84
C LYS A 110 1.16 15.86 22.77
N GLN A 111 1.11 14.98 21.78
CA GLN A 111 2.18 14.00 21.56
C GLN A 111 3.51 14.69 21.27
N TRP A 112 3.52 15.66 20.35
CA TRP A 112 4.74 16.38 19.96
C TRP A 112 5.42 17.11 21.12
N VAL A 113 4.62 17.73 22.01
CA VAL A 113 5.07 18.34 23.27
C VAL A 113 5.73 17.29 24.17
N ASN A 114 5.08 16.14 24.35
CA ASN A 114 5.56 15.10 25.25
C ASN A 114 6.82 14.35 24.74
N MET A 115 7.15 14.44 23.44
CA MET A 115 8.31 13.73 22.89
C MET A 115 9.66 14.24 23.39
N LYS A 116 9.79 15.53 23.72
CA LYS A 116 11.03 16.15 24.21
C LYS A 116 10.70 17.37 25.06
N ASN A 117 11.58 17.69 26.01
CA ASN A 117 11.45 18.94 26.75
C ASN A 117 11.75 20.12 25.80
N ARG A 118 10.72 20.85 25.40
CA ARG A 118 10.81 21.92 24.39
C ARG A 118 10.72 23.27 25.08
N ARG A 119 11.71 24.12 24.81
CA ARG A 119 11.81 25.48 25.38
C ARG A 119 10.57 26.34 25.18
N ILE A 120 9.81 26.14 24.09
CA ILE A 120 8.59 26.91 23.85
C ILE A 120 7.50 26.65 24.91
N MET A 121 7.49 25.44 25.49
CA MET A 121 6.56 25.07 26.55
C MET A 121 6.94 25.71 27.89
N ASP A 122 8.23 26.01 28.10
CA ASP A 122 8.71 26.74 29.29
C ASP A 122 8.13 28.16 29.36
N PHE A 123 7.75 28.76 28.23
CA PHE A 123 7.14 30.09 28.15
C PHE A 123 5.60 30.07 28.14
N MET A 124 4.98 28.93 27.85
CA MET A 124 3.52 28.81 27.69
C MET A 124 2.80 28.24 28.92
N VAL A 125 3.51 27.55 29.83
CA VAL A 125 2.93 26.99 31.05
C VAL A 125 3.44 27.79 32.25
N PRO A 126 2.58 28.50 33.01
CA PRO A 126 2.98 29.18 34.22
C PRO A 126 3.50 28.15 35.22
N LYS A 127 4.72 28.37 35.73
CA LYS A 127 5.27 27.57 36.82
C LYS A 127 4.62 28.05 38.12
N TYR A 128 3.71 27.26 38.66
CA TYR A 128 3.22 27.38 40.04
C TYR A 128 4.01 26.44 40.94
#